data_AF-A0A554LU80-F1
#
_entry.id   AF-A0A554LU80-F1
#
_cell.length_a   1.000
_cell.length_b   1.000
_cell.length_c   1.000
_cell.angle_alpha   90.00
_cell.angle_beta   90.00
_cell.angle_gamma   90.00
#
_symmetry.space_group_name_H-M   'P 1'
#
loop_
_entity.id
_entity.type
_entity.pdbx_description
1 polymer ?
#
loop_
_entity_poly.entity_id
_entity_poly.type
_entity_poly.pdbx_seq_one_letter_code
_entity_poly.pdbx_strand_id
1 'polypeptide(L)'
;MTLGELTANPPLPARILLCGGGSGLPEIKETLQNHRWPEDIGFARQPTVHFLNPKDIATVIDKTDRLTEPCDITPMSLVNLGIELVEQGGLADRTLSAILKPFRT
;
A
#
# COMPACT_ATOMS: atom_id res chain seq x y z
N MET A 1 -5.59 -5.09 -14.36
CA MET A 1 -5.30 -3.64 -14.23
C MET A 1 -3.83 -3.44 -14.51
N THR A 2 -3.47 -2.61 -15.48
CA THR A 2 -2.07 -2.30 -15.82
C THR A 2 -1.68 -0.92 -15.26
N LEU A 3 -0.39 -0.63 -15.13
CA LEU A 3 0.05 0.69 -14.68
C LEU A 3 -0.35 1.79 -15.68
N GLY A 4 -0.40 1.47 -16.97
CA GLY A 4 -0.86 2.39 -18.02
C GLY A 4 -2.33 2.79 -17.89
N GLU A 5 -3.17 1.97 -17.24
CA GLU A 5 -4.57 2.33 -16.97
C GLU A 5 -4.71 3.33 -15.81
N LEU A 6 -3.67 3.49 -14.99
CA LEU A 6 -3.64 4.42 -13.85
C LEU A 6 -3.12 5.81 -14.22
N THR A 7 -2.74 6.03 -15.48
CA THR A 7 -2.18 7.31 -15.95
C THR A 7 -3.30 8.34 -16.04
N ALA A 8 -3.63 8.92 -14.89
CA ALA A 8 -4.61 9.98 -14.77
C ALA A 8 -3.93 11.35 -14.78
N ASN A 9 -4.72 12.38 -15.08
CA ASN A 9 -4.41 13.75 -14.71
C ASN A 9 -5.07 13.97 -13.34
N PRO A 10 -4.32 14.17 -12.24
CA PRO A 10 -2.93 14.62 -12.17
C PRO A 10 -1.87 13.50 -12.30
N PRO A 11 -0.63 13.86 -12.68
CA PRO A 11 0.53 12.97 -12.78
C PRO A 11 0.68 11.99 -11.60
N LEU A 12 1.19 10.79 -11.87
CA LEU A 12 1.52 9.80 -10.86
C LEU A 12 2.59 10.32 -9.88
N PRO A 13 2.47 9.99 -8.58
CA PRO A 13 3.48 10.34 -7.58
C PRO A 13 4.85 9.70 -7.89
N ALA A 14 5.92 10.48 -7.81
CA ALA A 14 7.28 10.00 -8.07
C ALA A 14 7.91 9.18 -6.92
N ARG A 15 7.08 8.51 -6.11
CA ARG A 15 7.53 7.62 -5.04
C ARG A 15 6.75 6.32 -5.11
N ILE A 16 7.45 5.25 -5.42
CA ILE A 16 6.94 3.88 -5.41
C ILE A 16 7.34 3.26 -4.08
N LEU A 17 6.35 2.73 -3.36
CA LEU A 17 6.53 2.02 -2.12
C LEU A 17 6.23 0.54 -2.35
N LEU A 18 7.23 -0.31 -2.14
CA LEU A 18 7.13 -1.75 -2.28
C LEU A 18 6.74 -2.40 -0.95
N CYS A 19 5.79 -3.32 -1.00
CA CYS A 19 5.37 -4.14 0.13
C CYS A 19 4.89 -5.52 -0.35
N GLY A 20 4.65 -6.44 0.59
CA GLY A 20 4.21 -7.81 0.30
C GLY A 20 5.35 -8.77 -0.02
N GLY A 21 5.08 -10.08 0.03
CA GLY A 21 6.12 -11.11 -0.10
C GLY A 21 6.89 -11.06 -1.44
N GLY A 22 6.21 -10.74 -2.54
CA GLY A 22 6.84 -10.63 -3.86
C GLY A 22 7.86 -9.50 -3.95
N SER A 23 7.73 -8.46 -3.13
CA SER A 23 8.63 -7.31 -3.16
C SER A 23 10.07 -7.62 -2.73
N GLY A 24 10.27 -8.73 -2.01
CA GLY A 24 11.58 -9.14 -1.51
C GLY A 24 12.57 -9.56 -2.60
N LEU A 25 12.09 -9.78 -3.84
CA LEU A 25 12.96 -10.06 -4.98
C LEU A 25 13.79 -8.81 -5.33
N PRO A 26 15.13 -8.83 -5.16
CA PRO A 26 15.98 -7.66 -5.38
C PRO A 26 15.81 -7.04 -6.78
N GLU A 27 15.56 -7.89 -7.78
CA GLU A 27 15.42 -7.53 -9.18
C GLU A 27 14.21 -6.61 -9.42
N ILE A 28 13.16 -6.71 -8.60
CA ILE A 28 11.99 -5.84 -8.71
C ILE A 28 12.40 -4.39 -8.43
N LYS A 29 13.09 -4.17 -7.31
CA LYS A 29 13.53 -2.83 -6.92
C LYS A 29 14.54 -2.29 -7.92
N GLU A 30 15.52 -3.09 -8.31
CA GLU A 30 16.55 -2.68 -9.28
C GLU A 30 15.93 -2.30 -10.63
N THR A 31 15.01 -3.14 -11.14
CA THR A 31 14.33 -2.89 -12.41
C THR A 31 13.54 -1.59 -12.34
N LEU A 32 12.74 -1.39 -11.29
CA LEU A 32 11.92 -0.17 -11.16
C LEU A 32 12.75 1.11 -10.99
N GLN A 33 13.91 1.03 -10.33
CA GLN A 33 14.81 2.17 -10.14
C GLN A 33 15.51 2.58 -11.44
N ASN A 34 15.95 1.60 -12.23
CA ASN A 34 16.71 1.81 -13.45
C ASN A 34 15.84 1.91 -14.70
N HIS A 35 14.54 1.58 -14.59
CA HIS A 35 13.61 1.65 -15.71
C HIS A 35 13.48 3.10 -16.20
N ARG A 36 13.60 3.27 -17.51
CA ARG A 36 13.29 4.53 -18.18
C ARG A 36 11.80 4.56 -18.45
N TRP A 37 11.07 5.24 -17.57
CA TRP A 37 9.62 5.34 -17.65
C TRP A 37 9.18 6.06 -18.93
N PRO A 38 8.21 5.49 -19.67
CA PRO A 38 7.55 6.17 -20.79
C PRO A 38 6.94 7.51 -20.37
N GLU A 39 6.94 8.49 -21.27
CA GLU A 39 6.41 9.84 -21.01
C GLU A 39 4.88 9.84 -20.74
N ASP A 40 4.17 8.87 -21.32
CA ASP A 40 2.72 8.68 -21.17
C ASP A 40 2.32 8.05 -19.83
N ILE A 41 3.25 7.37 -19.11
CA ILE A 41 3.00 6.87 -17.76
C ILE A 41 2.84 8.00 -16.73
N GLY A 42 3.21 9.23 -17.11
CA GLY A 42 2.76 10.43 -16.40
C GLY A 42 3.32 10.57 -14.99
N PHE A 43 4.51 10.03 -14.67
CA PHE A 43 5.20 10.42 -13.44
C PHE A 43 5.69 11.87 -13.54
N ALA A 44 5.56 12.65 -12.47
CA ALA A 44 6.05 14.04 -12.45
C ALA A 44 7.59 14.17 -12.59
N ARG A 45 8.34 13.10 -12.30
CA ARG A 45 9.80 12.95 -12.43
C ARG A 45 10.18 11.47 -12.31
N GLN A 46 11.44 11.10 -12.54
CA GLN A 46 11.93 9.73 -12.30
C GLN A 46 11.53 9.27 -10.88
N PRO A 47 10.77 8.16 -10.76
CA PRO A 47 10.28 7.72 -9.47
C PRO A 47 11.43 7.15 -8.63
N THR A 48 11.32 7.38 -7.32
CA THR A 48 12.18 6.75 -6.32
C THR A 48 11.49 5.51 -5.76
N VAL A 49 12.23 4.43 -5.55
CA VAL A 49 11.69 3.15 -5.09
C VAL A 49 12.20 2.85 -3.69
N HIS A 50 11.28 2.66 -2.74
CA HIS A 50 11.55 2.36 -1.35
C HIS A 50 10.71 1.17 -0.88
N PHE A 51 11.14 0.50 0.17
CA PHE A 51 10.29 -0.46 0.87
C PHE A 51 9.45 0.27 1.91
N LEU A 52 8.17 -0.10 1.99
CA LEU A 52 7.32 0.24 3.12
C LEU A 52 7.55 -0.81 4.21
N ASN A 53 7.88 -0.36 5.42
CA ASN A 53 8.17 -1.23 6.55
C ASN A 53 7.06 -1.13 7.60
N PRO A 54 6.80 -2.18 8.40
CA PRO A 54 5.78 -2.16 9.45
C PRO A 54 5.82 -0.94 10.36
N LYS A 55 7.03 -0.50 10.73
CA LYS A 55 7.27 0.71 11.54
C LYS A 55 6.77 2.02 10.92
N ASP A 56 6.53 2.04 9.61
CA ASP A 56 6.03 3.22 8.90
C ASP A 56 4.50 3.38 9.10
N ILE A 57 3.81 2.38 9.68
CA ILE A 57 2.40 2.44 10.07
C ILE A 57 2.30 3.00 11.51
N ALA A 58 2.29 4.33 11.63
CA ALA A 58 2.48 5.06 12.89
C ALA A 58 1.41 4.82 13.97
N THR A 59 0.22 4.36 13.58
CA THR A 59 -0.94 4.13 14.45
C THR A 59 -0.88 2.80 15.20
N VAL A 60 -0.01 1.88 14.78
CA VAL A 60 0.07 0.52 15.33
C VAL A 60 1.43 0.32 15.98
N ILE A 61 1.42 -0.12 17.24
CA ILE A 61 2.64 -0.53 17.97
C ILE A 61 2.60 -2.05 18.14
N ASP A 62 3.42 -2.77 17.36
CA ASP A 62 3.66 -4.19 17.58
C ASP A 62 4.59 -4.38 18.78
N LYS A 63 4.08 -5.00 19.86
CA LYS A 63 4.86 -5.33 21.06
C LYS A 63 5.50 -6.72 21.00
N THR A 64 5.24 -7.47 19.93
CA THR A 64 5.81 -8.82 19.75
C THR A 64 7.16 -8.79 19.06
N ASP A 65 7.51 -7.66 18.43
CA ASP A 65 8.71 -7.48 17.61
C ASP A 65 8.84 -8.53 16.49
N ARG A 66 7.70 -9.07 16.01
CA ARG A 66 7.66 -10.12 14.98
C ARG A 66 7.34 -9.59 13.60
N LEU A 67 6.70 -8.43 13.50
CA LEU A 67 6.30 -7.81 12.25
C LEU A 67 7.34 -6.78 11.84
N THR A 68 8.39 -7.22 11.15
CA THR A 68 9.57 -6.39 10.86
C THR A 68 9.82 -6.18 9.37
N GLU A 69 9.21 -6.99 8.50
CA GLU A 69 9.54 -7.04 7.08
C GLU A 69 8.44 -6.41 6.20
N PRO A 70 8.75 -6.02 4.94
CA PRO A 70 7.77 -5.49 4.01
C PRO A 70 6.59 -6.44 3.72
N CYS A 71 6.75 -7.76 3.93
CA CYS A 71 5.65 -8.71 3.82
C CYS A 71 4.62 -8.59 4.96
N ASP A 72 5.02 -8.00 6.09
CA ASP A 72 4.18 -7.84 7.28
C ASP A 72 3.30 -6.57 7.20
N ILE A 73 3.43 -5.78 6.14
CA ILE A 73 2.59 -4.60 5.90
C ILE A 73 1.11 -4.96 5.81
N THR A 74 0.75 -6.07 5.17
CA THR A 74 -0.65 -6.46 5.00
C THR A 74 -1.34 -6.72 6.35
N PRO A 75 -0.81 -7.60 7.24
CA PRO A 75 -1.42 -7.77 8.56
C PRO A 75 -1.38 -6.49 9.40
N MET A 76 -0.32 -5.69 9.36
CA MET A 76 -0.26 -4.40 10.08
C MET A 76 -1.32 -3.40 9.61
N SER A 77 -1.55 -3.32 8.29
CA SER A 77 -2.57 -2.45 7.70
C SER A 77 -3.99 -2.86 8.14
N LEU A 78 -4.24 -4.16 8.31
CA LEU A 78 -5.52 -4.63 8.83
C LEU A 78 -5.72 -4.23 10.31
N VAL A 79 -4.67 -4.28 11.12
CA VAL A 79 -4.72 -3.79 12.50
C VAL A 79 -5.01 -2.29 12.53
N ASN A 80 -4.32 -1.50 11.70
CA ASN A 80 -4.58 -0.07 11.58
C ASN A 80 -6.05 0.22 11.25
N LEU A 81 -6.58 -0.47 10.22
CA LEU A 81 -7.98 -0.34 9.83
C LEU A 81 -8.93 -0.73 10.99
N GLY A 82 -8.60 -1.79 11.72
CA GLY A 82 -9.38 -2.21 12.89
C GLY A 82 -9.46 -1.14 13.98
N ILE A 83 -8.34 -0.47 14.27
CA ILE A 83 -8.28 0.64 15.24
C ILE A 83 -9.15 1.80 14.75
N GLU A 84 -8.99 2.22 13.49
CA GLU A 84 -9.77 3.32 12.90
C GLU A 84 -11.29 3.05 12.96
N LEU A 85 -11.71 1.81 12.72
CA LEU A 85 -13.12 1.43 12.80
C LEU A 85 -13.64 1.52 14.23
N VAL A 86 -12.90 1.01 15.22
CA VAL A 86 -13.31 1.05 16.64
C VAL A 86 -13.42 2.49 17.14
N GLU A 87 -12.48 3.36 16.80
CA GLU A 87 -12.48 4.77 17.21
C GLU A 87 -13.67 5.55 16.64
N GLN A 88 -14.16 5.15 15.46
CA GLN A 88 -15.19 5.90 14.74
C GLN A 88 -16.61 5.40 14.96
N GLY A 89 -16.83 4.38 15.81
CA GLY A 89 -18.11 3.95 16.40
C GLY A 89 -19.28 3.69 15.43
N GLY A 90 -19.79 4.72 14.76
CA GLY A 90 -20.84 4.65 13.74
C GLY A 90 -20.34 4.54 12.28
N LEU A 91 -19.07 4.83 11.97
CA LEU A 91 -18.53 4.56 10.62
C LEU A 91 -18.22 3.07 10.42
N ALA A 92 -17.83 2.36 11.49
CA ALA A 92 -17.53 0.93 11.42
C ALA A 92 -18.69 0.12 10.84
N ASP A 93 -19.90 0.34 11.35
CA ASP A 93 -21.10 -0.35 10.87
C ASP A 93 -21.40 -0.04 9.40
N ARG A 94 -21.16 1.19 8.95
CA ARG A 94 -21.40 1.60 7.55
C ARG A 94 -20.36 1.01 6.60
N THR A 95 -19.09 1.06 6.98
CA THR A 95 -17.99 0.48 6.21
C THR A 95 -18.13 -1.03 6.11
N LEU A 96 -18.41 -1.69 7.24
CA LEU A 96 -18.64 -3.13 7.26
C LEU A 96 -19.88 -3.51 6.45
N SER A 97 -20.98 -2.75 6.56
CA SER A 97 -22.18 -2.97 5.73
C SER A 97 -21.89 -2.80 4.25
N ALA A 98 -21.08 -1.81 3.85
CA ALA A 98 -20.68 -1.61 2.45
C ALA A 98 -19.80 -2.75 1.93
N ILE A 99 -18.83 -3.21 2.74
CA ILE A 99 -17.98 -4.36 2.40
C ILE A 99 -18.80 -5.63 2.27
N LEU A 100 -19.74 -5.89 3.19
CA LEU A 100 -20.54 -7.11 3.20
C LEU A 100 -21.65 -7.11 2.15
N LYS A 101 -22.05 -5.96 1.61
CA LYS A 101 -23.17 -5.82 0.66
C LYS A 101 -23.05 -6.74 -0.58
N PRO A 102 -21.87 -6.92 -1.22
CA PRO A 102 -21.70 -7.85 -2.34
C PRO A 102 -21.64 -9.32 -1.91
N PHE A 103 -21.40 -9.61 -0.62
CA PHE A 103 -21.23 -10.96 -0.08
C PHE A 103 -22.46 -11.47 0.70
N ARG A 104 -23.50 -10.65 0.85
CA ARG A 104 -24.80 -11.06 1.39
C ARG A 104 -25.71 -11.47 0.24
N THR A 105 -26.04 -12.77 0.17
CA THR A 105 -27.15 -13.32 -0.63
C THR A 105 -28.51 -12.88 -0.09
#